data_AF-A0A1T5G7G0-F1
#
_entry.id   AF-A0A1T5G7G0-F1
#
_cell.length_a   1.000
_cell.length_b   1.000
_cell.length_c   1.000
_cell.angle_alpha   90.00
_cell.angle_beta   90.00
_cell.angle_gamma   90.00
#
_symmetry.space_group_name_H-M   'P 1'
#
loop_
_entity.id
_entity.type
_entity.pdbx_description
1 polymer ?
#
loop_
_entity_poly.entity_id
_entity_poly.type
_entity_poly.pdbx_seq_one_letter_code
_entity_poly.pdbx_strand_id
1 'polypeptide(L)'
;MPLYALKLAIRHLLAHRGQTSLLVAGVALGVSVFVFMSALIGGLAELLTARTVGSIPHIVLEAAERGPQSSWDSDAAQIARQKDLGRRDQIPAWEPLIEVIERTPIGTAVSPQIAGGAFIERGQAVKPVSVVGVMPDKLSAIADIAGAIVSGSGDLPPDGILVGSRLADDLDLRVGQVLRIASDRGRSRSLRVQGIFTLGIGSADRQTAYINFTAARAL
;
A
#
# COMPACT_ATOMS: atom_id res chain seq x y z
N MET A 1 -12.26 -37.73 -49.70
CA MET A 1 -12.04 -38.85 -48.75
C MET A 1 -12.16 -38.52 -47.25
N PRO A 2 -11.83 -37.32 -46.71
CA PRO A 2 -11.85 -37.12 -45.25
C PRO A 2 -13.27 -37.07 -44.64
N LEU A 3 -14.29 -36.63 -45.39
CA LEU A 3 -15.65 -36.52 -44.88
C LEU A 3 -16.32 -37.87 -44.55
N TYR A 4 -15.99 -38.94 -45.28
CA TYR A 4 -16.58 -40.26 -45.05
C TYR A 4 -16.06 -40.90 -43.75
N ALA A 5 -14.76 -40.74 -43.46
CA ALA A 5 -14.15 -41.23 -42.22
C ALA A 5 -14.74 -40.52 -40.98
N LEU A 6 -14.94 -39.21 -41.05
CA LEU A 6 -15.56 -38.44 -39.95
C LEU A 6 -17.00 -38.88 -39.68
N LYS A 7 -17.79 -39.09 -40.73
CA LYS A 7 -19.19 -39.56 -40.62
C LYS A 7 -19.28 -40.94 -39.97
N LEU A 8 -18.34 -41.83 -40.29
CA LEU A 8 -18.26 -43.16 -39.71
C LEU A 8 -17.82 -43.10 -38.23
N ALA A 9 -16.80 -42.30 -37.90
CA ALA A 9 -16.30 -42.12 -36.54
C ALA A 9 -17.38 -41.57 -35.60
N ILE A 10 -18.12 -40.53 -36.01
CA ILE A 10 -19.23 -39.96 -35.23
C ILE A 10 -20.31 -41.00 -34.97
N ARG A 11 -20.69 -41.79 -35.99
CA ARG A 11 -21.67 -42.87 -35.82
C ARG A 11 -21.21 -43.92 -34.81
N HIS A 12 -19.93 -44.29 -34.80
CA HIS A 12 -19.37 -45.23 -33.82
C HIS A 12 -19.35 -44.67 -32.39
N LEU A 13 -19.00 -43.39 -32.22
CA LEU A 13 -19.04 -42.68 -30.92
C LEU A 13 -20.47 -42.61 -30.36
N LEU A 14 -21.47 -42.35 -31.21
CA LEU A 14 -22.86 -42.28 -30.78
C LEU A 14 -23.51 -43.66 -30.57
N ALA A 15 -22.98 -44.73 -31.18
CA ALA A 15 -23.49 -46.09 -31.03
C ALA A 15 -23.07 -46.74 -29.69
N HIS A 16 -21.87 -46.43 -29.17
CA HIS A 16 -21.32 -47.01 -27.92
C HIS A 16 -21.35 -46.01 -26.76
N ARG A 17 -22.55 -45.48 -26.47
CA ARG A 17 -22.75 -44.32 -25.57
C ARG A 17 -22.12 -44.45 -24.18
N GLY A 18 -22.17 -45.62 -23.56
CA GLY A 18 -21.63 -45.83 -22.20
C GLY A 18 -20.10 -45.79 -22.13
N GLN A 19 -19.41 -46.38 -23.11
CA GLN A 19 -17.95 -46.38 -23.16
C GLN A 19 -17.40 -45.00 -23.53
N THR A 20 -18.03 -44.35 -24.52
CA THR A 20 -17.67 -42.98 -24.91
C THR A 20 -17.92 -41.99 -23.77
N SER A 21 -19.03 -42.10 -23.03
CA SER A 21 -19.28 -41.22 -21.88
C SER A 21 -18.25 -41.40 -20.77
N LEU A 22 -17.84 -42.64 -20.47
CA LEU A 22 -16.85 -42.91 -19.43
C LEU A 22 -15.47 -42.32 -19.80
N LEU A 23 -15.04 -42.48 -21.05
CA LEU A 23 -13.79 -41.90 -21.55
C LEU A 23 -13.84 -40.36 -21.56
N VAL A 24 -14.92 -39.78 -22.08
CA VAL A 24 -15.10 -38.33 -22.11
C VAL A 24 -15.13 -37.75 -20.69
N ALA A 25 -15.84 -38.40 -19.75
CA ALA A 25 -15.89 -37.95 -18.37
C ALA A 25 -14.51 -38.01 -17.69
N GLY A 26 -13.73 -39.08 -17.92
CA GLY A 26 -12.38 -39.20 -17.38
C GLY A 26 -11.45 -38.10 -17.88
N VAL A 27 -11.45 -37.85 -19.20
CA VAL A 27 -10.64 -36.78 -19.80
C VAL A 27 -11.14 -35.40 -19.36
N ALA A 28 -12.45 -35.17 -19.37
CA ALA A 28 -13.04 -33.89 -18.97
C ALA A 28 -12.73 -33.55 -17.51
N LEU A 29 -12.79 -34.53 -16.60
CA LEU A 29 -12.45 -34.34 -15.19
C LEU A 29 -10.97 -34.00 -15.02
N GLY A 30 -10.07 -34.71 -15.72
CA GLY A 30 -8.63 -34.43 -15.68
C GLY A 30 -8.30 -33.03 -16.21
N VAL A 31 -8.86 -32.65 -17.37
CA VAL A 31 -8.65 -31.32 -17.96
C VAL A 31 -9.25 -30.23 -17.09
N SER A 32 -10.43 -30.45 -16.49
CA SER A 32 -11.08 -29.49 -15.60
C SER A 32 -10.22 -29.19 -14.36
N VAL A 33 -9.71 -30.22 -13.69
CA VAL A 33 -8.81 -30.06 -12.53
C VAL A 33 -7.52 -29.34 -12.94
N PHE A 34 -6.95 -29.68 -14.10
CA PHE A 34 -5.74 -29.02 -14.59
C PHE A 34 -5.97 -27.53 -14.87
N VAL A 35 -7.04 -27.17 -15.58
CA VAL A 35 -7.39 -25.77 -15.87
C VAL A 35 -7.69 -25.02 -14.58
N PHE A 36 -8.42 -25.62 -13.64
CA PHE A 36 -8.71 -25.03 -12.34
C PHE A 36 -7.43 -24.73 -11.55
N MET A 37 -6.52 -25.71 -11.43
CA MET A 37 -5.25 -25.53 -10.74
C MET A 37 -4.37 -24.47 -11.41
N SER A 38 -4.31 -24.45 -12.75
CA SER A 38 -3.55 -23.45 -13.50
C SER A 38 -4.11 -22.04 -13.31
N ALA A 39 -5.44 -21.88 -13.33
CA ALA A 39 -6.10 -20.61 -13.07
C ALA A 39 -5.91 -20.15 -11.62
N LEU A 40 -5.99 -21.07 -10.65
CA LEU A 40 -5.77 -20.76 -9.24
C LEU A 40 -4.34 -20.29 -8.98
N ILE A 41 -3.34 -21.02 -9.50
CA ILE A 41 -1.92 -20.66 -9.34
C ILE A 41 -1.62 -19.34 -10.04
N GLY A 42 -2.10 -19.16 -11.27
CA GLY A 42 -1.90 -17.92 -12.04
C GLY A 42 -2.54 -16.71 -11.36
N GLY A 43 -3.80 -16.83 -10.95
CA GLY A 43 -4.52 -15.75 -10.27
C GLY A 43 -3.94 -15.39 -8.91
N LEU A 44 -3.47 -16.39 -8.14
CA LEU A 44 -2.78 -16.13 -6.88
C LEU A 44 -1.43 -15.44 -7.09
N ALA A 45 -0.66 -15.86 -8.11
CA ALA A 45 0.60 -15.22 -8.44
C ALA A 45 0.39 -13.74 -8.81
N GLU A 46 -0.59 -13.45 -9.66
CA GLU A 46 -0.94 -12.08 -10.04
C GLU A 46 -1.39 -11.25 -8.84
N LEU A 47 -2.23 -11.82 -7.96
CA LEU A 47 -2.66 -11.17 -6.73
C LEU A 47 -1.47 -10.84 -5.81
N LEU A 48 -0.55 -11.78 -5.59
CA LEU A 48 0.63 -11.56 -4.75
C LEU A 48 1.56 -10.52 -5.37
N THR A 49 1.80 -10.58 -6.68
CA THR A 49 2.62 -9.58 -7.37
C THR A 49 2.00 -8.19 -7.27
N ALA A 50 0.69 -8.06 -7.51
CA ALA A 50 -0.02 -6.79 -7.40
C ALA A 50 0.01 -6.22 -5.96
N ARG A 51 -0.12 -7.09 -4.94
CA ARG A 51 -0.10 -6.68 -3.52
C ARG A 51 1.29 -6.43 -2.95
N THR A 52 2.35 -6.94 -3.57
CA THR A 52 3.73 -6.82 -3.04
C THR A 52 4.61 -5.90 -3.86
N VAL A 53 4.55 -5.91 -5.19
CA VAL A 53 5.49 -5.16 -6.04
C VAL A 53 4.87 -3.87 -6.58
N GLY A 54 3.56 -3.89 -6.87
CA GLY A 54 2.87 -2.75 -7.51
C GLY A 54 2.76 -1.50 -6.65
N SER A 55 3.00 -1.59 -5.33
CA SER A 55 2.78 -0.51 -4.37
C SER A 55 4.04 -0.08 -3.61
N ILE A 56 5.23 -0.49 -4.06
CA ILE A 56 6.50 -0.18 -3.38
C ILE A 56 7.28 0.88 -4.18
N PRO A 57 7.81 1.93 -3.51
CA PRO A 57 8.77 2.82 -4.14
C PRO A 57 10.04 2.05 -4.54
N HIS A 58 10.42 2.11 -5.81
CA HIS A 58 11.62 1.42 -6.29
C HIS A 58 12.90 2.06 -5.74
N ILE A 59 12.86 3.36 -5.47
CA ILE A 59 13.97 4.14 -4.90
C ILE A 59 13.41 4.97 -3.75
N VAL A 60 13.99 4.83 -2.57
CA VAL A 60 13.69 5.64 -1.39
C VAL A 60 14.91 6.49 -1.08
N LEU A 61 14.71 7.81 -1.00
CA LEU A 61 15.73 8.74 -0.56
C LEU A 61 15.43 9.11 0.89
N GLU A 62 16.38 8.82 1.78
CA GLU A 62 16.30 9.17 3.19
C GLU A 62 17.38 10.19 3.55
N ALA A 63 17.14 10.96 4.61
CA ALA A 63 18.17 11.86 5.13
C ALA A 63 19.36 11.04 5.63
N ALA A 64 20.58 11.46 5.27
CA ALA A 64 21.78 10.81 5.77
C ALA A 64 21.81 10.83 7.30
N GLU A 65 22.03 9.67 7.92
CA GLU A 65 22.13 9.56 9.37
C GLU A 65 23.34 10.38 9.86
N ARG A 66 23.06 11.43 10.63
CA ARG A 66 24.11 12.26 11.21
C ARG A 66 24.65 11.54 12.44
N GLY A 67 25.82 10.94 12.27
CA GLY A 67 26.62 10.42 13.38
C GLY A 67 27.04 11.56 14.34
N PRO A 68 27.36 11.23 15.60
CA PRO A 68 27.86 12.23 16.57
C PRO A 68 29.12 12.89 16.00
N GLN A 69 29.08 14.21 15.78
CA GLN A 69 30.28 14.94 15.35
C GLN A 69 31.23 15.08 16.56
N SER A 70 32.41 14.49 16.46
CA SER A 70 33.48 14.71 17.46
C SER A 70 34.11 16.07 17.20
N SER A 71 34.02 16.99 18.15
CA SER A 71 34.73 18.28 18.09
C SER A 71 36.15 18.19 18.66
N TRP A 72 36.61 17.01 19.11
CA TRP A 72 37.89 16.82 19.78
C TRP A 72 38.61 15.57 19.24
N ASP A 73 39.85 15.76 18.80
CA ASP A 73 40.78 14.73 18.34
C ASP A 73 41.80 14.47 19.46
N SER A 74 41.41 13.66 20.45
CA SER A 74 42.33 13.24 21.50
C SER A 74 42.02 11.81 21.93
N ASP A 75 43.01 10.95 21.77
CA ASP A 75 43.00 9.51 22.08
C ASP A 75 42.90 9.19 23.59
N ALA A 76 42.73 10.20 24.45
CA ALA A 76 42.82 10.07 25.91
C ALA A 76 41.49 10.19 26.67
N ALA A 77 40.35 10.39 26.00
CA ALA A 77 39.07 10.58 26.67
C ALA A 77 38.00 9.58 26.21
N GLN A 78 37.30 8.94 27.16
CA GLN A 78 36.05 8.24 26.85
C GLN A 78 34.99 9.28 26.50
N ILE A 79 34.76 9.47 25.21
CA ILE A 79 33.75 10.41 24.71
C ILE A 79 32.38 9.72 24.79
N ALA A 80 31.51 10.18 25.70
CA ALA A 80 30.10 9.83 25.68
C ALA A 80 29.47 10.44 24.40
N ARG A 81 29.24 9.59 23.41
CA ARG A 81 28.62 9.98 22.13
C ARG A 81 27.10 10.03 22.30
N GLN A 82 26.56 11.25 22.42
CA GLN A 82 25.12 11.45 22.39
C GLN A 82 24.67 11.69 20.95
N LYS A 83 23.78 10.83 20.45
CA LYS A 83 23.06 11.08 19.19
C LYS A 83 22.18 12.32 19.42
N ASP A 84 22.32 13.33 18.57
CA ASP A 84 21.47 14.52 18.65
C ASP A 84 20.04 14.14 18.21
N LEU A 85 19.18 13.89 19.20
CA LEU A 85 17.76 13.57 19.00
C LEU A 85 16.90 14.84 18.85
N GLY A 86 17.49 16.03 18.97
CA GLY A 86 16.78 17.31 18.96
C GLY A 86 16.44 17.85 17.58
N ARG A 87 17.07 17.32 16.52
CA ARG A 87 16.89 17.80 15.14
C ARG A 87 16.15 16.77 14.30
N ARG A 88 15.15 17.24 13.53
CA ARG A 88 14.37 16.40 12.62
C ARG A 88 15.28 15.82 11.55
N ASP A 89 15.25 14.51 11.37
CA ASP A 89 15.80 13.86 10.18
C ASP A 89 14.92 14.27 8.99
N GLN A 90 15.43 15.23 8.23
CA GLN A 90 14.77 15.78 7.05
C GLN A 90 15.82 15.97 5.96
N ILE A 91 15.42 15.76 4.72
CA ILE A 91 16.24 16.08 3.56
C ILE A 91 16.31 17.61 3.47
N PRO A 92 17.50 18.23 3.57
CA PRO A 92 17.65 19.67 3.39
C PRO A 92 17.31 20.06 1.95
N ALA A 93 16.58 21.17 1.77
CA ALA A 93 16.19 21.66 0.43
C ALA A 93 15.62 20.55 -0.46
N TRP A 94 14.57 19.88 0.03
CA TRP A 94 13.92 18.78 -0.68
C TRP A 94 13.13 19.28 -1.89
N GLU A 95 12.64 20.52 -1.89
CA GLU A 95 11.85 21.07 -3.00
C GLU A 95 12.66 21.19 -4.31
N PRO A 96 13.85 21.83 -4.33
CA PRO A 96 14.67 21.86 -5.55
C PRO A 96 15.14 20.48 -6.01
N LEU A 97 15.31 19.54 -5.08
CA LEU A 97 15.75 18.19 -5.39
C LEU A 97 14.70 17.43 -6.22
N ILE A 98 13.41 17.67 -6.00
CA ILE A 98 12.34 17.06 -6.80
C ILE A 98 12.47 17.43 -8.26
N GLU A 99 12.68 18.72 -8.57
CA GLU A 99 12.79 19.18 -9.96
C GLU A 99 13.97 18.52 -10.69
N VAL A 100 15.08 18.28 -9.99
CA VAL A 100 16.26 17.60 -10.55
C VAL A 100 15.95 16.13 -10.81
N ILE A 101 15.28 15.45 -9.87
CA ILE A 101 14.93 14.03 -10.01
C ILE A 101 13.90 13.82 -11.12
N GLU A 102 12.86 14.66 -11.19
CA GLU A 102 11.82 14.57 -12.22
C GLU A 102 12.36 14.82 -13.64
N ARG A 103 13.46 15.57 -13.79
CA ARG A 103 14.15 15.77 -15.08
C ARG A 103 15.08 14.61 -15.46
N THR A 104 15.33 13.69 -14.54
CA THR A 104 16.24 12.56 -14.78
C THR A 104 15.47 11.38 -15.41
N PRO A 105 16.03 10.67 -16.41
CA PRO A 105 15.34 9.56 -17.09
C PRO A 105 15.00 8.34 -16.22
N ILE A 106 15.39 8.34 -14.95
CA ILE A 106 15.26 7.20 -14.02
C ILE A 106 13.89 7.16 -13.33
N GLY A 107 13.16 8.29 -13.25
CA GLY A 107 11.93 8.38 -12.47
C GLY A 107 10.68 8.63 -13.30
N THR A 108 9.69 7.75 -13.20
CA THR A 108 8.34 7.98 -13.75
C THR A 108 7.51 8.94 -12.88
N ALA A 109 7.74 8.92 -11.56
CA ALA A 109 7.07 9.79 -10.60
C ALA A 109 7.89 9.95 -9.30
N VAL A 110 7.80 11.13 -8.68
CA VAL A 110 8.38 11.44 -7.36
C VAL A 110 7.24 11.83 -6.42
N SER A 111 7.21 11.24 -5.21
CA SER A 111 6.22 11.56 -4.17
C SER A 111 6.93 11.87 -2.86
N PRO A 112 6.95 13.15 -2.43
CA PRO A 112 7.52 13.55 -1.15
C PRO A 112 6.61 13.11 -0.01
N GLN A 113 7.18 12.50 1.03
CA GLN A 113 6.41 11.96 2.15
C GLN A 113 6.99 12.38 3.50
N ILE A 114 6.09 12.56 4.48
CA ILE A 114 6.42 12.70 5.90
C ILE A 114 5.85 11.49 6.62
N ALA A 115 6.71 10.60 7.10
CA ALA A 115 6.30 9.46 7.92
C ALA A 115 6.50 9.74 9.41
N GLY A 116 5.59 9.24 10.25
CA GLY A 116 5.71 9.35 11.70
C GLY A 116 4.66 8.53 12.45
N GLY A 117 4.92 8.28 13.74
CA GLY A 117 3.96 7.65 14.63
C GLY A 117 2.95 8.66 15.19
N ALA A 118 1.69 8.24 15.30
CA ALA A 118 0.65 9.01 15.97
C ALA A 118 -0.36 8.10 16.66
N PHE A 119 -1.27 8.73 17.40
CA PHE A 119 -2.43 8.10 18.01
C PHE A 119 -3.69 8.76 17.45
N ILE A 120 -4.65 7.95 17.02
CA ILE A 120 -5.98 8.43 16.70
C ILE A 120 -6.86 8.24 17.94
N GLU A 121 -7.50 9.32 18.34
CA GLU A 121 -8.38 9.42 19.49
C GLU A 121 -9.82 9.69 19.01
N ARG A 122 -10.75 8.85 19.46
CA ARG A 122 -12.19 9.08 19.32
C ARG A 122 -12.90 8.75 20.62
N GLY A 123 -13.39 9.77 21.31
CA GLY A 123 -13.98 9.60 22.64
C GLY A 123 -12.95 9.06 23.62
N GLN A 124 -13.17 7.84 24.12
CA GLN A 124 -12.24 7.13 25.02
C GLN A 124 -11.35 6.09 24.28
N ALA A 125 -11.61 5.85 22.99
CA ALA A 125 -10.84 4.89 22.21
C ALA A 125 -9.57 5.56 21.64
N VAL A 126 -8.42 4.93 21.85
CA VAL A 126 -7.12 5.39 21.35
C VAL A 126 -6.46 4.24 20.59
N LYS A 127 -6.01 4.50 19.35
CA LYS A 127 -5.32 3.52 18.51
C LYS A 127 -4.00 4.08 17.99
N PRO A 128 -2.88 3.36 18.13
CA PRO A 128 -1.62 3.75 17.51
C PRO A 128 -1.70 3.56 16.00
N VAL A 129 -1.17 4.52 15.25
CA VAL A 129 -1.16 4.54 13.79
C VAL A 129 0.17 5.07 13.26
N SER A 130 0.58 4.56 12.10
CA SER A 130 1.58 5.16 11.25
C SER A 130 0.90 6.16 10.33
N VAL A 131 1.33 7.41 10.41
CA VAL A 131 0.81 8.51 9.61
C VAL A 131 1.76 8.80 8.48
N VAL A 132 1.20 8.87 7.27
CA VAL A 132 1.94 9.25 6.08
C VAL A 132 1.36 10.54 5.52
N GLY A 133 2.12 11.61 5.62
CA GLY A 133 1.85 12.90 5.01
C GLY A 133 2.24 12.89 3.54
N VAL A 134 1.28 13.11 2.64
CA VAL A 134 1.51 13.07 1.20
C VAL A 134 0.91 14.27 0.50
N MET A 135 1.45 14.63 -0.67
CA MET A 135 0.84 15.65 -1.52
C MET A 135 -0.42 15.08 -2.21
N PRO A 136 -1.54 15.82 -2.29
CA PRO A 136 -2.79 15.30 -2.83
C PRO A 136 -2.68 14.76 -4.26
N ASP A 137 -1.91 15.43 -5.11
CA ASP A 137 -1.62 15.07 -6.49
C ASP A 137 -0.64 13.89 -6.63
N LYS A 138 0.12 13.59 -5.57
CA LYS A 138 1.10 12.49 -5.54
C LYS A 138 0.67 11.31 -4.66
N LEU A 139 -0.58 11.32 -4.15
CA LEU A 139 -1.13 10.25 -3.30
C LEU A 139 -1.10 8.89 -4.03
N SER A 140 -1.49 8.89 -5.31
CA SER A 140 -1.50 7.68 -6.16
C SER A 140 -0.28 7.53 -7.06
N ALA A 141 0.77 8.32 -6.83
CA ALA A 141 1.97 8.29 -7.67
C ALA A 141 2.83 7.04 -7.47
N ILE A 142 2.72 6.39 -6.30
CA ILE A 142 3.52 5.21 -5.93
C ILE A 142 2.64 3.98 -5.67
N ALA A 143 1.49 4.17 -5.02
CA ALA A 143 0.51 3.11 -4.79
C ALA A 143 -0.87 3.61 -5.19
N ASP A 144 -1.69 2.79 -5.87
CA ASP A 144 -3.04 3.19 -6.29
C ASP A 144 -4.02 3.28 -5.10
N ILE A 145 -3.86 4.32 -4.27
CA ILE A 145 -4.73 4.58 -3.13
C ILE A 145 -6.12 5.00 -3.60
N ALA A 146 -6.21 5.75 -4.70
CA ALA A 146 -7.49 6.16 -5.27
C ALA A 146 -8.36 4.96 -5.66
N GLY A 147 -7.79 3.95 -6.33
CA GLY A 147 -8.47 2.69 -6.64
C GLY A 147 -8.77 1.81 -5.42
N ALA A 148 -8.09 2.04 -4.30
CA ALA A 148 -8.28 1.32 -3.04
C ALA A 148 -9.35 1.94 -2.12
N ILE A 149 -9.97 3.07 -2.49
CA ILE A 149 -11.05 3.70 -1.71
C ILE A 149 -12.32 2.84 -1.77
N VAL A 150 -12.82 2.46 -0.59
CA VAL A 150 -14.06 1.68 -0.44
C VAL A 150 -15.25 2.59 -0.13
N SER A 151 -15.01 3.73 0.52
CA SER A 151 -16.04 4.68 0.90
C SER A 151 -15.49 6.10 0.96
N GLY A 152 -16.28 7.08 0.52
CA GLY A 152 -15.90 8.49 0.52
C GLY A 152 -15.10 8.92 -0.71
N SER A 153 -14.18 9.87 -0.53
CA SER A 153 -13.29 10.37 -1.59
C SER A 153 -11.83 10.09 -1.23
N GLY A 154 -10.99 9.92 -2.27
CA GLY A 154 -9.53 9.92 -2.14
C GLY A 154 -8.92 11.32 -1.99
N ASP A 155 -9.75 12.38 -2.06
CA ASP A 155 -9.27 13.75 -1.89
C ASP A 155 -8.70 13.99 -0.49
N LEU A 156 -7.56 14.69 -0.45
CA LEU A 156 -6.79 14.90 0.77
C LEU A 156 -6.60 16.40 1.09
N PRO A 157 -7.68 17.12 1.45
CA PRO A 157 -7.59 18.52 1.84
C PRO A 157 -6.74 18.69 3.13
N PRO A 158 -6.32 19.92 3.48
CA PRO A 158 -5.44 20.18 4.63
C PRO A 158 -5.99 19.73 5.99
N ASP A 159 -7.29 19.55 6.12
CA ASP A 159 -8.00 19.05 7.30
C ASP A 159 -8.54 17.62 7.10
N GLY A 160 -8.21 16.97 5.99
CA GLY A 160 -8.65 15.62 5.65
C GLY A 160 -7.71 14.52 6.15
N ILE A 161 -8.30 13.36 6.43
CA ILE A 161 -7.59 12.10 6.69
C ILE A 161 -8.25 10.96 5.92
N LEU A 162 -7.42 10.09 5.34
CA LEU A 162 -7.84 8.78 4.82
C LEU A 162 -7.43 7.71 5.83
N VAL A 163 -8.35 6.83 6.15
CA VAL A 163 -8.19 5.82 7.20
C VAL A 163 -8.34 4.43 6.61
N GLY A 164 -7.51 3.47 7.04
CA GLY A 164 -7.66 2.08 6.60
C GLY A 164 -8.97 1.46 7.11
N SER A 165 -9.53 0.52 6.34
CA SER A 165 -10.85 -0.09 6.62
C SER A 165 -10.95 -0.70 8.01
N ARG A 166 -9.95 -1.46 8.44
CA ARG A 166 -9.96 -2.11 9.76
C ARG A 166 -9.77 -1.13 10.90
N LEU A 167 -9.00 -0.06 10.69
CA LEU A 167 -8.88 1.02 11.66
C LEU A 167 -10.19 1.78 11.81
N ALA A 168 -10.90 1.98 10.69
CA ALA A 168 -12.22 2.57 10.72
C ALA A 168 -13.20 1.67 11.47
N ASP A 169 -13.23 0.37 11.21
CA ASP A 169 -14.08 -0.59 11.92
C ASP A 169 -13.77 -0.63 13.43
N ASP A 170 -12.49 -0.70 13.81
CA ASP A 170 -12.03 -0.74 15.20
C ASP A 170 -12.47 0.51 16.01
N LEU A 171 -12.64 1.65 15.34
CA LEU A 171 -13.03 2.93 15.93
C LEU A 171 -14.44 3.37 15.54
N ASP A 172 -15.22 2.52 14.87
CA ASP A 172 -16.54 2.78 14.27
C ASP A 172 -16.59 4.06 13.38
N LEU A 173 -15.47 4.41 12.73
CA LEU A 173 -15.32 5.64 11.94
C LEU A 173 -16.12 5.57 10.65
N ARG A 174 -16.75 6.70 10.31
CA ARG A 174 -17.47 6.91 9.06
C ARG A 174 -16.96 8.15 8.35
N VAL A 175 -17.09 8.15 7.03
CA VAL A 175 -16.78 9.32 6.21
C VAL A 175 -17.58 10.53 6.69
N GLY A 176 -16.92 11.68 6.78
CA GLY A 176 -17.45 12.94 7.29
C GLY A 176 -17.27 13.15 8.79
N GLN A 177 -16.91 12.11 9.56
CA GLN A 177 -16.65 12.26 10.98
C GLN A 177 -15.31 12.93 11.25
N VAL A 178 -15.21 13.64 12.38
CA VAL A 178 -13.99 14.27 12.84
C VAL A 178 -13.37 13.42 13.94
N LEU A 179 -12.07 13.20 13.85
CA LEU A 179 -11.25 12.52 14.84
C LEU A 179 -10.08 13.42 15.27
N ARG A 180 -9.51 13.14 16.44
CA ARG A 180 -8.29 13.80 16.88
C ARG A 180 -7.11 12.88 16.60
N ILE A 181 -6.06 13.44 16.02
CA ILE A 181 -4.78 12.77 15.83
C ILE A 181 -3.73 13.46 16.70
N ALA A 182 -2.95 12.68 17.43
CA ALA A 182 -1.89 13.15 18.31
C ALA A 182 -0.56 12.49 17.90
N SER A 183 0.41 13.29 17.49
CA SER A 183 1.77 12.82 17.21
C SER A 183 2.43 12.24 18.46
N ASP A 184 3.42 11.38 18.25
CA ASP A 184 4.36 10.92 19.27
C ASP A 184 5.12 12.05 20.00
N ARG A 185 5.12 13.27 19.43
CA ARG A 185 5.74 14.48 19.97
C ARG A 185 4.79 15.40 20.71
N GLY A 186 3.55 14.97 20.96
CA GLY A 186 2.58 15.70 21.80
C GLY A 186 1.81 16.81 21.07
N ARG A 187 2.04 17.02 19.77
CA ARG A 187 1.16 17.88 18.95
C ARG A 187 -0.08 17.12 18.54
N SER A 188 -1.24 17.78 18.57
CA SER A 188 -2.50 17.18 18.16
C SER A 188 -3.30 18.08 17.24
N ARG A 189 -4.11 17.47 16.38
CA ARG A 189 -4.98 18.15 15.42
C ARG A 189 -6.27 17.38 15.23
N SER A 190 -7.36 18.09 14.94
CA SER A 190 -8.61 17.45 14.51
C SER A 190 -8.64 17.37 12.99
N LEU A 191 -8.99 16.20 12.46
CA LEU A 191 -9.07 15.93 11.02
C LEU A 191 -10.41 15.24 10.70
N ARG A 192 -10.94 15.51 9.52
CA ARG A 192 -12.16 14.91 9.00
C ARG A 192 -11.82 13.69 8.14
N VAL A 193 -12.47 12.57 8.41
CA VAL A 193 -12.38 11.36 7.60
C VAL A 193 -13.00 11.65 6.23
N GLN A 194 -12.16 11.74 5.20
CA GLN A 194 -12.62 11.98 3.82
C GLN A 194 -12.93 10.69 3.08
N GLY A 195 -12.19 9.64 3.41
CA GLY A 195 -12.33 8.35 2.77
C GLY A 195 -11.76 7.22 3.61
N ILE A 196 -12.25 6.02 3.31
CA ILE A 196 -11.81 4.77 3.90
C ILE A 196 -11.22 3.91 2.78
N PHE A 197 -9.98 3.47 2.93
CA PHE A 197 -9.28 2.65 1.93
C PHE A 197 -9.04 1.22 2.42
N THR A 198 -8.83 0.28 1.50
CA THR A 198 -8.35 -1.07 1.82
C THR A 198 -7.23 -1.52 0.88
N LEU A 199 -6.07 -1.81 1.47
CA LEU A 199 -4.93 -2.39 0.77
C LEU A 199 -5.02 -3.92 0.75
N GLY A 200 -6.04 -4.51 1.39
CA GLY A 200 -6.22 -5.95 1.54
C GLY A 200 -5.22 -6.61 2.50
N ILE A 201 -4.28 -5.82 3.06
CA ILE A 201 -3.29 -6.27 4.03
C ILE A 201 -3.76 -5.83 5.41
N GLY A 202 -4.04 -6.82 6.24
CA GLY A 202 -4.75 -6.58 7.48
C GLY A 202 -4.06 -5.71 8.53
N SER A 203 -2.74 -5.77 8.59
CA SER A 203 -1.94 -4.91 9.44
C SER A 203 -1.92 -3.48 8.93
N ALA A 204 -1.71 -3.28 7.61
CA ALA A 204 -1.72 -1.97 6.98
C ALA A 204 -3.08 -1.27 7.12
N ASP A 205 -4.17 -1.98 6.84
CA ASP A 205 -5.54 -1.44 6.95
C ASP A 205 -5.92 -1.08 8.40
N ARG A 206 -5.22 -1.62 9.40
CA ARG A 206 -5.46 -1.33 10.83
C ARG A 206 -4.55 -0.24 11.38
N GLN A 207 -3.39 -0.01 10.77
CA GLN A 207 -2.34 0.85 11.34
C GLN A 207 -1.96 2.03 10.47
N THR A 208 -2.42 2.14 9.23
CA THR A 208 -2.01 3.23 8.33
C THR A 208 -3.10 4.29 8.18
N ALA A 209 -2.69 5.55 8.21
CA ALA A 209 -3.53 6.68 7.83
C ALA A 209 -2.76 7.67 6.95
N TYR A 210 -3.43 8.22 5.95
CA TYR A 210 -2.86 9.26 5.07
C TYR A 210 -3.45 10.61 5.40
N ILE A 211 -2.61 11.63 5.45
CA ILE A 211 -3.02 13.02 5.66
C ILE A 211 -2.29 13.94 4.70
N ASN A 212 -2.78 15.17 4.54
CA ASN A 212 -2.13 16.16 3.71
C ASN A 212 -0.71 16.46 4.22
N PHE A 213 0.25 16.59 3.31
CA PHE A 213 1.65 16.90 3.61
C PHE A 213 1.82 18.11 4.54
N THR A 214 1.04 19.18 4.31
CA THR A 214 1.06 20.39 5.17
C THR A 214 0.54 20.11 6.57
N ALA A 215 -0.44 19.21 6.70
CA ALA A 215 -0.96 18.79 7.99
C ALA A 215 0.04 17.94 8.76
N ALA A 216 0.70 17.00 8.09
CA ALA A 216 1.74 16.16 8.68
C ALA A 216 2.97 16.95 9.12
N ARG A 217 3.33 18.02 8.41
CA ARG A 217 4.44 18.89 8.80
C ARG A 217 4.19 19.66 10.09
N ALA A 218 2.92 19.97 10.37
CA ALA A 218 2.50 20.74 11.54
C ALA A 218 2.38 19.88 12.82
N LEU A 219 2.10 18.59 12.65
CA LEU A 219 2.15 17.57 13.72
C LEU A 219 3.59 17.25 14.09
#